data_AF-G0ECB2-F1
#
_entry.id   AF-G0ECB2-F1
#
_cell.length_a   1.000
_cell.length_b   1.000
_cell.length_c   1.000
_cell.angle_alpha   90.00
_cell.angle_beta   90.00
_cell.angle_gamma   90.00
#
_symmetry.space_group_name_H-M   'P 1'
#
loop_
_entity.id
_entity.type
_entity.pdbx_description
1 polymer ?
#
loop_
_entity_poly.entity_id
_entity_poly.type
_entity_poly.pdbx_seq_one_letter_code
_entity_poly.pdbx_strand_id
1 'polypeptide(L)'
;MQHQGKAERRIRIPKNARIGRFHVMALLQAARYYLLYGDMDKAKSFGLNRAIFYAWAKYYGPSTGHYHLKRRDAVPQKVREVMERVRRGESSGLEAFMGEGAGRRREPLVVVDDRGKRWAILFDGMEAVPVGRNGWFEMGGKEQRPEDFDKQVAKSFEAVGIPFDVAWRAALEYVRRFPVEVLKSPSRFYKYVYEPVRDSFIDSVVRTFIEAEQQGEQLHSAISETRQQDTSEDVKRGAKSGSRGAGPPFRTLDEFLGKRQTRNDK
;
A
#
# COMPACT_ATOMS: atom_id res chain seq x y z
N MET A 1 -1.39 -36.22 -25.52
CA MET A 1 -2.19 -35.72 -24.37
C MET A 1 -2.45 -34.24 -24.59
N GLN A 2 -3.72 -33.86 -24.65
CA GLN A 2 -4.16 -32.51 -24.99
C GLN A 2 -3.90 -31.55 -23.83
N HIS A 3 -3.08 -30.52 -24.03
CA HIS A 3 -3.06 -29.34 -23.17
C HIS A 3 -4.28 -28.48 -23.54
N GLN A 4 -5.39 -28.69 -22.84
CA GLN A 4 -6.52 -27.75 -22.89
C GLN A 4 -6.07 -26.43 -22.25
N GLY A 5 -6.05 -25.36 -23.05
CA GLY A 5 -5.90 -24.00 -22.57
C GLY A 5 -7.04 -23.70 -21.60
N LYS A 6 -6.70 -23.31 -20.36
CA LYS A 6 -7.67 -22.73 -19.43
C LYS A 6 -8.20 -21.45 -20.07
N ALA A 7 -9.43 -21.49 -20.57
CA ALA A 7 -10.16 -20.28 -20.91
C ALA A 7 -10.20 -19.39 -19.66
N GLU A 8 -9.48 -18.27 -19.69
CA GLU A 8 -9.49 -17.27 -18.64
C GLU A 8 -10.92 -16.74 -18.50
N ARG A 9 -11.58 -17.13 -17.40
CA ARG A 9 -12.94 -16.65 -17.12
C ARG A 9 -12.85 -15.14 -16.87
N ARG A 10 -13.47 -14.34 -17.73
CA ARG A 10 -13.70 -12.91 -17.48
C ARG A 10 -14.25 -12.71 -16.08
N ILE A 11 -13.52 -11.98 -15.25
CA ILE A 11 -13.90 -11.69 -13.87
C ILE A 11 -15.13 -10.78 -13.91
N ARG A 12 -16.24 -11.24 -13.34
CA ARG A 12 -17.49 -10.49 -13.23
C ARG A 12 -17.76 -10.19 -11.76
N ILE A 13 -17.61 -8.92 -11.37
CA ILE A 13 -17.95 -8.48 -10.01
C ILE A 13 -19.47 -8.35 -9.89
N PRO A 14 -20.11 -8.91 -8.85
CA PRO A 14 -21.53 -8.70 -8.59
C PRO A 14 -21.89 -7.21 -8.48
N LYS A 15 -22.98 -6.78 -9.12
CA LYS A 15 -23.41 -5.36 -9.12
C LYS A 15 -23.55 -4.77 -7.73
N ASN A 16 -23.97 -5.59 -6.76
CA ASN A 16 -24.25 -5.19 -5.37
C ASN A 16 -23.12 -5.58 -4.40
N ALA A 17 -21.92 -5.90 -4.90
CA ALA A 17 -20.78 -6.19 -4.04
C ALA A 17 -20.45 -4.96 -3.17
N ARG A 18 -20.40 -5.15 -1.85
CA ARG A 18 -20.08 -4.09 -0.89
C ARG A 18 -19.02 -4.58 0.08
N ILE A 19 -18.01 -3.77 0.31
CA ILE A 19 -16.95 -4.06 1.26
C ILE A 19 -16.93 -3.01 2.37
N GLY A 20 -16.73 -3.47 3.61
CA GLY A 20 -16.64 -2.57 4.76
C GLY A 20 -15.36 -1.70 4.74
N ARG A 21 -15.47 -0.47 5.27
CA ARG A 21 -14.36 0.51 5.41
C ARG A 21 -13.11 -0.05 6.09
N PHE A 22 -13.30 -0.93 7.08
CA PHE A 22 -12.21 -1.61 7.78
C PHE A 22 -11.32 -2.41 6.81
N HIS A 23 -11.92 -3.20 5.92
CA HIS A 23 -11.19 -4.01 4.95
C HIS A 23 -10.49 -3.14 3.90
N VAL A 24 -11.14 -2.05 3.46
CA VAL A 24 -10.52 -1.07 2.55
C VAL A 24 -9.30 -0.41 3.20
N MET A 25 -9.42 0.02 4.46
CA MET A 25 -8.30 0.60 5.21
C MET A 25 -7.15 -0.42 5.33
N ALA A 26 -7.46 -1.67 5.70
CA ALA A 26 -6.46 -2.70 5.87
C ALA A 26 -5.72 -2.99 4.56
N LEU A 27 -6.46 -3.18 3.45
CA LEU A 27 -5.89 -3.46 2.14
C LEU A 27 -5.01 -2.32 1.63
N LEU A 28 -5.49 -1.07 1.72
CA LEU A 28 -4.74 0.09 1.23
C LEU A 28 -3.47 0.36 2.06
N GLN A 29 -3.52 0.19 3.39
CA GLN A 29 -2.33 0.32 4.25
C GLN A 29 -1.33 -0.83 4.01
N ALA A 30 -1.80 -2.05 3.74
CA ALA A 30 -0.92 -3.14 3.33
C ALA A 30 -0.23 -2.83 1.99
N ALA A 31 -0.99 -2.39 0.98
CA ALA A 31 -0.44 -1.98 -0.31
C ALA A 31 0.60 -0.86 -0.16
N ARG A 32 0.29 0.16 0.67
CA ARG A 32 1.22 1.25 1.02
C ARG A 32 2.53 0.73 1.61
N TYR A 33 2.46 -0.17 2.60
CA TYR A 33 3.65 -0.75 3.21
C TYR A 33 4.47 -1.55 2.18
N TYR A 34 3.80 -2.40 1.40
CA TYR A 34 4.46 -3.22 0.38
C TYR A 34 5.18 -2.38 -0.67
N LEU A 35 4.60 -1.26 -1.10
CA LEU A 35 5.26 -0.36 -2.04
C LEU A 35 6.52 0.31 -1.48
N LEU A 36 6.58 0.53 -0.16
CA LEU A 36 7.71 1.21 0.50
C LEU A 36 8.79 0.25 1.00
N TYR A 37 8.43 -1.00 1.31
CA TYR A 37 9.33 -1.97 1.93
C TYR A 37 9.38 -3.33 1.21
N GLY A 38 8.44 -3.67 0.34
CA GLY A 38 8.48 -4.88 -0.47
C GLY A 38 8.30 -6.21 0.28
N ASP A 39 7.96 -6.19 1.56
CA ASP A 39 7.66 -7.39 2.35
C ASP A 39 6.13 -7.58 2.45
N MET A 40 5.64 -8.69 1.88
CA MET A 40 4.21 -9.03 1.81
C MET A 40 3.62 -9.37 3.17
N ASP A 41 4.33 -10.13 3.99
CA ASP A 41 3.80 -10.61 5.27
C ASP A 41 3.75 -9.48 6.29
N LYS A 42 4.79 -8.62 6.29
CA LYS A 42 4.78 -7.38 7.06
C LYS A 42 3.73 -6.41 6.55
N ALA A 43 3.49 -6.33 5.25
CA ALA A 43 2.43 -5.51 4.70
C ALA A 43 1.05 -5.92 5.23
N LYS A 44 0.73 -7.21 5.20
CA LYS A 44 -0.52 -7.76 5.78
C LYS A 44 -0.63 -7.45 7.27
N SER A 45 0.42 -7.71 8.03
CA SER A 45 0.51 -7.42 9.47
C SER A 45 0.25 -5.93 9.76
N PHE A 46 0.93 -5.03 9.03
CA PHE A 46 0.80 -3.58 9.16
C PHE A 46 -0.61 -3.10 8.79
N GLY A 47 -1.14 -3.55 7.65
CA GLY A 47 -2.45 -3.16 7.15
C GLY A 47 -3.56 -3.48 8.15
N LEU A 48 -3.58 -4.72 8.67
CA LEU A 48 -4.53 -5.13 9.70
C LEU A 48 -4.38 -4.27 10.96
N ASN A 49 -3.14 -4.06 11.43
CA ASN A 49 -2.85 -3.27 12.62
C ASN A 49 -3.37 -1.82 12.50
N ARG A 50 -3.15 -1.15 11.37
CA ARG A 50 -3.64 0.22 11.16
C ARG A 50 -5.17 0.27 11.08
N ALA A 51 -5.81 -0.70 10.45
CA ALA A 51 -7.27 -0.77 10.41
C ALA A 51 -7.89 -0.94 11.82
N ILE A 52 -7.30 -1.79 12.66
CA ILE A 52 -7.70 -1.95 14.07
C ILE A 52 -7.47 -0.64 14.84
N PHE A 53 -6.32 0.01 14.65
CA PHE A 53 -6.00 1.28 15.30
C PHE A 53 -7.04 2.37 14.97
N TYR A 54 -7.38 2.55 13.69
CA TYR A 54 -8.37 3.56 13.29
C TYR A 54 -9.79 3.21 13.77
N ALA A 55 -10.17 1.94 13.78
CA ALA A 55 -11.43 1.50 14.35
C ALA A 55 -11.48 1.87 15.85
N TRP A 56 -10.46 1.52 16.62
CA TRP A 56 -10.35 1.86 18.03
C TRP A 56 -10.34 3.37 18.28
N ALA A 57 -9.52 4.13 17.54
CA ALA A 57 -9.38 5.58 17.70
C ALA A 57 -10.69 6.34 17.43
N LYS A 58 -11.57 5.79 16.59
CA LYS A 58 -12.91 6.35 16.36
C LYS A 58 -13.83 6.24 17.59
N TYR A 59 -13.78 5.13 18.33
CA TYR A 59 -14.64 4.89 19.50
C TYR A 59 -14.10 5.52 20.79
N TYR A 60 -12.77 5.59 20.91
CA TYR A 60 -12.09 6.08 22.11
C TYR A 60 -11.37 7.43 21.90
N GLY A 61 -11.73 8.15 20.83
CA GLY A 61 -11.18 9.45 20.45
C GLY A 61 -11.53 10.61 21.42
N PRO A 62 -10.94 11.81 21.24
CA PRO A 62 -11.08 12.94 22.17
C PRO A 62 -12.52 13.39 22.47
N SER A 63 -13.50 13.00 21.65
CA SER A 63 -14.92 13.31 21.86
C SER A 63 -15.58 12.50 23.00
N THR A 64 -14.91 11.51 23.60
CA THR A 64 -15.47 10.70 24.70
C THR A 64 -14.72 10.80 26.03
N GLY A 65 -13.82 11.78 26.24
CA GLY A 65 -13.20 12.02 27.56
C GLY A 65 -12.33 10.88 28.12
N HIS A 66 -12.17 9.78 27.38
CA HIS A 66 -11.40 8.60 27.77
C HIS A 66 -10.07 8.48 27.02
N TYR A 67 -9.50 9.60 26.54
CA TYR A 67 -8.14 9.62 25.98
C TYR A 67 -7.08 9.56 27.09
N HIS A 68 -7.15 8.51 27.90
CA HIS A 68 -6.00 7.93 28.58
C HIS A 68 -5.58 6.73 27.75
N LEU A 69 -4.95 6.98 26.60
CA LEU A 69 -3.95 6.03 26.13
C LEU A 69 -3.04 5.83 27.34
N LYS A 70 -3.13 4.67 28.02
CA LYS A 70 -2.27 4.40 29.19
C LYS A 70 -0.87 4.78 28.74
N ARG A 71 -0.06 5.43 29.57
CA ARG A 71 1.31 5.89 29.25
C ARG A 71 2.21 4.82 28.56
N ARG A 72 1.78 3.56 28.51
CA ARG A 72 2.36 2.41 27.80
C ARG A 72 2.21 2.41 26.26
N ASP A 73 1.16 3.02 25.71
CA ASP A 73 0.92 3.02 24.25
C ASP A 73 1.18 4.37 23.58
N ALA A 74 1.40 5.43 24.37
CA ALA A 74 1.97 6.66 23.85
C ALA A 74 3.41 6.40 23.41
N VAL A 75 3.79 6.91 22.24
CA VAL A 75 5.18 6.83 21.72
C VAL A 75 6.13 7.43 22.77
N PRO A 76 7.03 6.63 23.38
CA PRO A 76 7.94 7.09 24.43
C PRO A 76 8.90 8.17 23.93
N GLN A 77 9.39 9.03 24.82
CA GLN A 77 10.30 10.13 24.46
C GLN A 77 11.53 9.62 23.68
N LYS A 78 12.18 8.56 24.16
CA LYS A 78 13.31 7.92 23.46
C LYS A 78 12.98 7.53 22.01
N VAL A 79 11.77 7.03 21.76
CA VAL A 79 11.33 6.64 20.41
C VAL A 79 11.09 7.89 19.55
N ARG A 80 10.49 8.95 20.13
CA ARG A 80 10.30 10.24 19.43
C ARG A 80 11.62 10.88 19.04
N GLU A 81 12.61 10.84 19.92
CA GLU A 81 13.95 11.36 19.63
C GLU A 81 14.57 10.63 18.44
N VAL A 82 14.44 9.30 18.37
CA VAL A 82 14.90 8.53 17.20
C VAL A 82 14.10 8.89 15.95
N MET A 83 12.77 9.04 16.03
CA MET A 83 11.97 9.48 14.89
C MET A 83 12.45 10.82 14.33
N GLU A 84 12.69 11.81 15.19
CA GLU A 84 13.15 13.14 14.77
C GLU A 84 14.55 13.10 14.14
N ARG A 85 15.45 12.27 14.66
CA ARG A 85 16.77 12.04 14.05
C ARG A 85 16.65 11.41 12.65
N VAL A 86 15.80 10.39 12.51
CA VAL A 86 15.52 9.76 11.21
C VAL A 86 14.95 10.78 10.22
N ARG A 87 14.02 11.65 10.66
CA ARG A 87 13.45 12.72 9.82
C ARG A 87 14.47 13.75 9.36
N ARG A 88 15.53 13.99 10.15
CA ARG A 88 16.64 14.89 9.80
C ARG A 88 17.71 14.22 8.92
N GLY A 89 17.58 12.93 8.63
CA GLY A 89 18.59 12.16 7.89
C GLY A 89 19.86 11.89 8.70
N GLU A 90 19.82 12.09 10.02
CA GLU A 90 20.96 11.88 10.90
C GLU A 90 21.18 10.38 11.10
N SER A 91 22.07 9.77 10.31
CA SER A 91 22.36 8.32 10.36
C SER A 91 23.44 7.96 11.41
N SER A 92 24.24 8.93 11.83
CA SER A 92 25.32 8.76 12.80
C SER A 92 24.79 8.34 14.18
N GLY A 93 25.31 7.23 14.73
CA GLY A 93 24.90 6.69 16.02
C GLY A 93 23.60 5.89 16.04
N LEU A 94 22.93 5.71 14.88
CA LEU A 94 21.87 4.71 14.75
C LEU A 94 22.43 3.28 14.72
N GLU A 95 23.71 3.12 14.40
CA GLU A 95 24.44 1.84 14.41
C GLU A 95 24.35 1.14 15.78
N ALA A 96 24.37 1.89 16.89
CA ALA A 96 24.19 1.36 18.23
C ALA A 96 22.81 0.71 18.47
N PHE A 97 21.83 0.99 17.61
CA PHE A 97 20.48 0.43 17.63
C PHE A 97 20.24 -0.58 16.50
N MET A 98 21.19 -0.71 15.57
CA MET A 98 21.10 -1.53 14.37
C MET A 98 22.03 -2.73 14.52
N GLY A 99 21.48 -3.94 14.66
CA GLY A 99 22.27 -5.17 14.55
C GLY A 99 23.04 -5.24 13.22
N GLU A 100 24.14 -5.99 13.19
CA GLU A 100 25.08 -6.11 12.06
C GLU A 100 24.37 -6.47 10.73
N GLY A 101 24.74 -5.79 9.62
CA GLY A 101 24.20 -6.07 8.28
C GLY A 101 23.52 -4.89 7.55
N ALA A 102 23.92 -3.65 7.82
CA ALA A 102 23.30 -2.42 7.30
C ALA A 102 23.72 -2.06 5.85
N GLY A 103 23.48 -2.96 4.87
CA GLY A 103 23.82 -2.70 3.46
C GLY A 103 22.65 -2.54 2.48
N ARG A 104 21.41 -2.97 2.83
CA ARG A 104 20.27 -3.02 1.88
C ARG A 104 18.90 -2.94 2.57
N ARG A 105 18.69 -2.06 3.54
CA ARG A 105 17.47 -2.16 4.38
C ARG A 105 16.21 -1.66 3.65
N ARG A 106 15.41 -2.62 3.20
CA ARG A 106 13.96 -2.50 3.00
C ARG A 106 13.17 -2.75 4.30
N GLU A 107 13.83 -2.94 5.44
CA GLU A 107 13.18 -3.17 6.74
C GLU A 107 13.21 -1.92 7.62
N PRO A 108 12.17 -1.68 8.43
CA PRO A 108 12.14 -0.54 9.34
C PRO A 108 13.13 -0.70 10.50
N LEU A 109 13.65 0.43 10.97
CA LEU A 109 14.42 0.47 12.21
C LEU A 109 13.54 0.08 13.40
N VAL A 110 14.04 -0.78 14.30
CA VAL A 110 13.35 -1.15 15.52
C VAL A 110 14.06 -0.58 16.74
N VAL A 111 13.34 0.20 17.54
CA VAL A 111 13.83 0.81 18.79
C VAL A 111 13.20 0.11 19.98
N VAL A 112 13.99 -0.16 21.01
CA VAL A 112 13.50 -0.70 22.29
C VAL A 112 13.40 0.44 23.30
N ASP A 113 12.20 0.63 23.86
CA ASP A 113 11.96 1.59 24.93
C ASP A 113 12.52 1.11 26.28
N ASP A 114 12.48 2.00 27.27
CA ASP A 114 12.90 1.76 28.65
C ASP A 114 12.18 0.58 29.33
N ARG A 115 11.02 0.18 28.81
CA ARG A 115 10.18 -0.91 29.34
C ARG A 115 10.35 -2.20 28.54
N GLY A 116 11.31 -2.24 27.60
CA GLY A 116 11.56 -3.39 26.74
C GLY A 116 10.56 -3.55 25.59
N LYS A 117 9.64 -2.60 25.38
CA LYS A 117 8.70 -2.64 24.26
C LYS A 117 9.40 -2.21 22.98
N ARG A 118 9.14 -2.93 21.89
CA ARG A 118 9.77 -2.69 20.58
C ARG A 118 8.88 -1.84 19.70
N TRP A 119 9.48 -0.90 18.99
CA TRP A 119 8.82 0.09 18.14
C TRP A 119 9.49 0.12 16.77
N ALA A 120 8.75 -0.21 15.72
CA ALA A 120 9.20 0.00 14.36
C ALA A 120 9.02 1.47 13.98
N ILE A 121 10.12 2.12 13.57
CA ILE A 121 10.14 3.46 13.01
C ILE A 121 9.94 3.33 11.50
N LEU A 122 8.85 3.88 11.02
CA LEU A 122 8.39 3.76 9.65
C LEU A 122 8.39 5.12 8.95
N PHE A 123 8.53 5.06 7.63
CA PHE A 123 8.25 6.12 6.69
C PHE A 123 9.10 7.35 7.00
N ASP A 124 10.40 7.12 7.14
CA ASP A 124 11.39 8.15 7.49
C ASP A 124 11.07 8.85 8.81
N GLY A 125 10.57 8.11 9.80
CA GLY A 125 10.25 8.65 11.12
C GLY A 125 8.92 9.36 11.20
N MET A 126 8.04 9.21 10.20
CA MET A 126 6.69 9.80 10.21
C MET A 126 5.70 8.99 11.05
N GLU A 127 6.00 7.72 11.33
CA GLU A 127 5.14 6.84 12.12
C GLU A 127 5.98 5.87 12.97
N ALA A 128 5.58 5.65 14.22
CA ALA A 128 6.14 4.60 15.06
C ALA A 128 5.03 3.65 15.49
N VAL A 129 5.25 2.35 15.28
CA VAL A 129 4.25 1.32 15.57
C VAL A 129 4.87 0.22 16.44
N PRO A 130 4.20 -0.20 17.52
CA PRO A 130 4.64 -1.34 18.30
C PRO A 130 4.80 -2.61 17.46
N VAL A 131 5.85 -3.37 17.74
CA VAL A 131 6.08 -4.70 17.17
C VAL A 131 6.34 -5.72 18.26
N GLY A 132 5.84 -6.94 18.07
CA GLY A 132 6.03 -8.02 19.02
C GLY A 132 7.41 -8.67 18.90
N ARG A 133 7.61 -9.75 19.65
CA ARG A 133 8.89 -10.50 19.65
C ARG A 133 9.17 -11.13 18.31
N ASN A 134 8.14 -11.58 17.60
CA ASN A 134 8.24 -12.17 16.27
C ASN A 134 8.34 -11.11 15.16
N GLY A 135 8.38 -9.83 15.55
CA GLY A 135 8.50 -8.69 14.65
C GLY A 135 7.20 -8.33 13.94
N TRP A 136 6.08 -8.99 14.22
CA TRP A 136 4.77 -8.59 13.72
C TRP A 136 4.30 -7.30 14.38
N PHE A 137 3.57 -6.48 13.66
CA PHE A 137 2.94 -5.29 14.24
C PHE A 137 1.93 -5.71 15.30
N GLU A 138 1.88 -4.97 16.40
CA GLU A 138 1.01 -5.30 17.53
C GLU A 138 0.19 -4.10 17.99
N MET A 139 -0.94 -4.40 18.62
CA MET A 139 -1.78 -3.43 19.30
C MET A 139 -2.31 -4.07 20.58
N GLY A 140 -2.17 -3.37 21.71
CA GLY A 140 -2.60 -3.90 23.00
C GLY A 140 -1.89 -5.20 23.42
N GLY A 141 -0.65 -5.43 22.95
CA GLY A 141 0.14 -6.63 23.24
C GLY A 141 -0.27 -7.88 22.45
N LYS A 142 -1.20 -7.75 21.49
CA LYS A 142 -1.54 -8.82 20.55
C LYS A 142 -0.84 -8.54 19.23
N GLU A 143 -0.08 -9.50 18.70
CA GLU A 143 0.49 -9.45 17.35
C GLU A 143 -0.63 -9.60 16.29
N GLN A 144 -0.49 -8.90 15.17
CA GLN A 144 -1.37 -9.02 13.99
C GLN A 144 -0.62 -9.79 12.93
N ARG A 145 -0.93 -11.07 12.76
CA ARG A 145 -0.17 -11.93 11.83
C ARG A 145 -0.71 -11.82 10.40
N PRO A 146 0.10 -12.16 9.38
CA PRO A 146 -0.40 -12.23 8.01
C PRO A 146 -1.61 -13.17 7.86
N GLU A 147 -1.68 -14.27 8.61
CA GLU A 147 -2.83 -15.17 8.55
C GLU A 147 -4.11 -14.55 9.14
N ASP A 148 -3.98 -13.64 10.12
CA ASP A 148 -5.11 -12.90 10.67
C ASP A 148 -5.68 -11.94 9.61
N PHE A 149 -4.81 -11.33 8.82
CA PHE A 149 -5.22 -10.50 7.69
C PHE A 149 -5.96 -11.33 6.65
N ASP A 150 -5.46 -12.51 6.30
CA ASP A 150 -6.12 -13.37 5.31
C ASP A 150 -7.51 -13.79 5.79
N LYS A 151 -7.64 -14.17 7.07
CA LYS A 151 -8.92 -14.56 7.66
C LYS A 151 -9.93 -13.42 7.74
N GLN A 152 -9.50 -12.20 8.05
CA GLN A 152 -10.40 -11.08 8.33
C GLN A 152 -10.63 -10.15 7.14
N VAL A 153 -9.63 -10.01 6.27
CA VAL A 153 -9.61 -9.05 5.17
C VAL A 153 -9.75 -9.77 3.84
N ALA A 154 -8.85 -10.70 3.52
CA ALA A 154 -8.87 -11.35 2.21
C ALA A 154 -10.20 -12.11 1.98
N LYS A 155 -10.62 -12.92 2.96
CA LYS A 155 -11.90 -13.64 2.91
C LYS A 155 -13.11 -12.74 2.73
N SER A 156 -13.09 -11.50 3.22
CA SER A 156 -14.18 -10.55 3.07
C SER A 156 -14.35 -10.05 1.64
N PHE A 157 -13.26 -9.98 0.86
CA PHE A 157 -13.34 -9.71 -0.59
C PHE A 157 -13.85 -10.94 -1.36
N GLU A 158 -13.33 -12.12 -1.01
CA GLU A 158 -13.76 -13.38 -1.64
C GLU A 158 -15.25 -13.65 -1.42
N ALA A 159 -15.76 -13.36 -0.21
CA ALA A 159 -17.17 -13.50 0.15
C ALA A 159 -18.12 -12.63 -0.71
N VAL A 160 -17.62 -11.54 -1.30
CA VAL A 160 -18.40 -10.67 -2.20
C VAL A 160 -18.09 -10.93 -3.68
N GLY A 161 -17.42 -12.05 -3.99
CA GLY A 161 -17.14 -12.48 -5.36
C GLY A 161 -15.94 -11.80 -6.01
N ILE A 162 -15.04 -11.22 -5.21
CA ILE A 162 -13.81 -10.57 -5.69
C ILE A 162 -12.61 -11.44 -5.26
N PRO A 163 -11.91 -12.11 -6.18
CA PRO A 163 -10.66 -12.80 -5.85
C PRO A 163 -9.67 -11.84 -5.19
N PHE A 164 -9.04 -12.29 -4.09
CA PHE A 164 -8.21 -11.39 -3.30
C PHE A 164 -6.99 -10.88 -4.08
N ASP A 165 -6.40 -11.69 -4.94
CA ASP A 165 -5.29 -11.30 -5.81
C ASP A 165 -5.67 -10.14 -6.74
N VAL A 166 -6.91 -10.10 -7.23
CA VAL A 166 -7.44 -8.99 -8.03
C VAL A 166 -7.59 -7.74 -7.20
N ALA A 167 -8.19 -7.85 -6.00
CA ALA A 167 -8.31 -6.72 -5.07
C ALA A 167 -6.93 -6.16 -4.68
N TRP A 168 -5.96 -7.03 -4.45
CA TRP A 168 -4.58 -6.69 -4.15
C TRP A 168 -3.89 -5.94 -5.29
N ARG A 169 -3.96 -6.47 -6.53
CA ARG A 169 -3.37 -5.81 -7.70
C ARG A 169 -4.03 -4.46 -7.97
N ALA A 170 -5.35 -4.37 -7.88
CA ALA A 170 -6.08 -3.11 -8.01
C ALA A 170 -5.64 -2.08 -6.95
N ALA A 171 -5.48 -2.51 -5.68
CA ALA A 171 -4.97 -1.65 -4.62
C ALA A 171 -3.54 -1.17 -4.90
N LEU A 172 -2.64 -2.05 -5.37
CA LEU A 172 -1.28 -1.66 -5.75
C LEU A 172 -1.26 -0.67 -6.92
N GLU A 173 -2.07 -0.90 -7.96
CA GLU A 173 -2.22 0.02 -9.10
C GLU A 173 -2.77 1.38 -8.69
N TYR A 174 -3.69 1.40 -7.72
CA TYR A 174 -4.24 2.63 -7.20
C TYR A 174 -3.21 3.40 -6.36
N VAL A 175 -2.62 2.75 -5.35
CA VAL A 175 -1.72 3.41 -4.38
C VAL A 175 -0.42 3.89 -5.04
N ARG A 176 0.12 3.19 -6.04
CA ARG A 176 1.36 3.59 -6.72
C ARG A 176 1.27 4.91 -7.49
N ARG A 177 0.06 5.40 -7.79
CA ARG A 177 -0.16 6.66 -8.53
C ARG A 177 0.14 7.89 -7.68
N PHE A 178 0.24 7.73 -6.37
CA PHE A 178 0.44 8.84 -5.45
C PHE A 178 1.94 9.06 -5.19
N PRO A 179 2.37 10.33 -5.05
CA PRO A 179 3.76 10.63 -4.71
C PRO A 179 4.20 9.94 -3.41
N VAL A 180 5.46 9.51 -3.36
CA VAL A 180 6.02 8.82 -2.19
C VAL A 180 5.84 9.62 -0.89
N GLU A 181 5.85 10.94 -0.94
CA GLU A 181 5.63 11.81 0.23
C GLU A 181 4.18 11.80 0.76
N VAL A 182 3.21 11.53 -0.11
CA VAL A 182 1.83 11.25 0.32
C VAL A 182 1.77 9.90 1.00
N LEU A 183 2.49 8.91 0.45
CA LEU A 183 2.55 7.57 1.02
C LEU A 183 3.34 7.52 2.33
N LYS A 184 4.33 8.38 2.57
CA LYS A 184 5.07 8.39 3.84
C LYS A 184 4.28 9.05 4.98
N SER A 185 3.48 10.08 4.68
CA SER A 185 2.71 10.81 5.70
C SER A 185 1.38 10.13 6.04
N PRO A 186 1.14 9.69 7.29
CA PRO A 186 -0.12 9.06 7.69
C PRO A 186 -1.36 9.93 7.42
N SER A 187 -1.27 11.24 7.73
CA SER A 187 -2.38 12.18 7.53
C SER A 187 -2.68 12.41 6.04
N ARG A 188 -1.65 12.54 5.20
CA ARG A 188 -1.82 12.71 3.76
C ARG A 188 -2.35 11.44 3.11
N PHE A 189 -1.84 10.28 3.52
CA PHE A 189 -2.36 8.99 3.07
C PHE A 189 -3.85 8.85 3.38
N TYR A 190 -4.26 9.14 4.63
CA TYR A 190 -5.67 9.12 5.00
C TYR A 190 -6.49 10.07 4.12
N LYS A 191 -6.04 11.31 3.95
CA LYS A 191 -6.80 12.37 3.27
C LYS A 191 -6.92 12.17 1.77
N TYR A 192 -5.83 11.79 1.11
CA TYR A 192 -5.74 11.80 -0.36
C TYR A 192 -5.85 10.41 -0.99
N VAL A 193 -5.49 9.35 -0.25
CA VAL A 193 -5.49 7.98 -0.77
C VAL A 193 -6.72 7.22 -0.28
N TYR A 194 -6.93 7.18 1.03
CA TYR A 194 -8.00 6.36 1.61
C TYR A 194 -9.38 7.04 1.55
N GLU A 195 -9.50 8.26 2.07
CA GLU A 195 -10.80 8.93 2.23
C GLU A 195 -11.61 9.03 0.93
N PRO A 196 -11.04 9.34 -0.25
CA PRO A 196 -11.80 9.45 -1.49
C PRO A 196 -12.47 8.15 -1.96
N VAL A 197 -11.92 7.00 -1.59
CA VAL A 197 -12.38 5.67 -2.06
C VAL A 197 -12.96 4.81 -0.94
N ARG A 198 -12.98 5.28 0.30
CA ARG A 198 -13.34 4.46 1.47
C ARG A 198 -14.73 3.82 1.39
N ASP A 199 -15.67 4.48 0.70
CA ASP A 199 -17.08 4.07 0.56
C ASP A 199 -17.40 3.51 -0.83
N SER A 200 -16.50 3.68 -1.80
CA SER A 200 -16.71 3.36 -3.22
C SER A 200 -15.57 2.54 -3.81
N PHE A 201 -14.74 1.89 -2.97
CA PHE A 201 -13.51 1.21 -3.40
C PHE A 201 -13.74 0.19 -4.52
N ILE A 202 -14.78 -0.63 -4.41
CA ILE A 202 -15.10 -1.63 -5.44
C ILE A 202 -15.36 -0.94 -6.79
N ASP A 203 -16.18 0.11 -6.78
CA ASP A 203 -16.62 0.77 -8.02
C ASP A 203 -15.53 1.66 -8.63
N SER A 204 -14.82 2.41 -7.80
CA SER A 204 -13.83 3.42 -8.25
C SER A 204 -12.41 2.88 -8.44
N VAL A 205 -12.08 1.73 -7.84
CA VAL A 205 -10.73 1.14 -7.91
C VAL A 205 -10.77 -0.22 -8.58
N VAL A 206 -11.57 -1.16 -8.06
CA VAL A 206 -11.50 -2.56 -8.53
C VAL A 206 -12.13 -2.70 -9.92
N ARG A 207 -13.30 -2.13 -10.17
CA ARG A 207 -13.94 -2.19 -11.51
C ARG A 207 -13.10 -1.49 -12.57
N THR A 208 -12.63 -0.28 -12.27
CA THR A 208 -11.74 0.47 -13.17
C THR A 208 -10.46 -0.30 -13.50
N PHE A 209 -9.89 -1.03 -12.52
CA PHE A 209 -8.73 -1.88 -12.77
C PHE A 209 -9.07 -3.03 -13.74
N ILE A 210 -10.14 -3.77 -13.50
CA ILE A 210 -10.55 -4.90 -14.37
C ILE A 210 -10.88 -4.42 -15.78
N GLU A 211 -11.58 -3.30 -15.92
CA GLU A 211 -11.91 -2.71 -17.22
C GLU A 211 -10.63 -2.35 -18.01
N ALA A 212 -9.62 -1.79 -17.33
CA ALA A 212 -8.33 -1.48 -17.94
C ALA A 212 -7.54 -2.74 -18.34
N GLU A 213 -7.53 -3.80 -17.52
CA GLU A 213 -6.88 -5.07 -17.88
C GLU A 213 -7.51 -5.68 -19.14
N GLN A 214 -8.85 -5.73 -19.20
CA GLN A 214 -9.58 -6.31 -20.33
C GLN A 214 -9.38 -5.51 -21.63
N GLN A 215 -9.22 -4.19 -21.54
CA GLN A 215 -8.89 -3.36 -22.70
C GLN A 215 -7.45 -3.60 -23.19
N GLY A 216 -6.50 -3.75 -22.26
CA GLY A 216 -5.11 -4.08 -22.58
C GLY A 216 -4.96 -5.44 -23.26
N GLU A 217 -5.68 -6.45 -22.76
CA GLU A 217 -5.72 -7.79 -23.37
C GLU A 217 -6.33 -7.77 -24.78
N GLN A 218 -7.43 -7.03 -24.98
CA GLN A 218 -8.06 -6.89 -26.29
C GLN A 218 -7.14 -6.20 -27.30
N LEU A 219 -6.42 -5.16 -26.88
CA LEU A 219 -5.44 -4.49 -27.74
C LEU A 219 -4.25 -5.39 -28.08
N HIS A 220 -3.74 -6.15 -27.11
CA HIS A 220 -2.64 -7.09 -27.35
C HIS A 220 -3.06 -8.23 -28.29
N SER A 221 -4.27 -8.77 -28.13
CA SER A 221 -4.84 -9.76 -29.06
C SER A 221 -4.95 -9.19 -30.48
N ALA A 222 -5.54 -8.00 -30.62
CA ALA A 222 -5.70 -7.34 -31.92
C ALA A 222 -4.36 -7.08 -32.62
N ILE A 223 -3.34 -6.59 -31.89
CA ILE A 223 -1.99 -6.39 -32.43
C ILE A 223 -1.35 -7.72 -32.82
N SER A 224 -1.54 -8.78 -32.04
CA SER A 224 -1.00 -10.11 -32.34
C SER A 224 -1.64 -10.75 -33.58
N GLU A 225 -2.94 -10.50 -33.81
CA GLU A 225 -3.69 -10.96 -34.99
C GLU A 225 -3.29 -10.18 -36.25
N THR A 226 -3.14 -8.85 -36.17
CA THR A 226 -2.62 -8.02 -37.28
C THR A 226 -1.20 -8.44 -37.65
N ARG A 227 -0.35 -8.72 -36.66
CA ARG A 227 1.04 -9.15 -36.92
C ARG A 227 1.14 -10.54 -37.56
N GLN A 228 0.18 -11.43 -37.30
CA GLN A 228 0.11 -12.73 -38.00
C GLN A 228 -0.37 -12.59 -39.45
N GLN A 229 -1.23 -11.60 -39.73
CA GLN A 229 -1.65 -11.27 -41.11
C GLN A 229 -0.50 -10.62 -41.91
N ASP A 230 0.24 -9.68 -41.33
CA ASP A 230 1.39 -9.04 -41.99
C ASP A 230 2.58 -9.98 -42.19
N THR A 231 2.76 -11.02 -41.37
CA THR A 231 3.81 -12.04 -41.61
C THR A 231 3.56 -12.94 -42.82
N SER A 232 2.39 -12.85 -43.46
CA SER A 232 2.13 -13.48 -44.75
C SER A 232 2.53 -12.59 -45.95
N GLU A 233 2.80 -11.30 -45.75
CA GLU A 233 3.27 -10.37 -46.79
C GLU A 233 4.72 -9.88 -46.59
N ASP A 234 5.25 -9.87 -45.36
CA ASP A 234 6.54 -9.25 -45.04
C ASP A 234 7.69 -10.25 -44.72
N VAL A 235 7.95 -11.20 -45.61
CA VAL A 235 9.30 -11.83 -45.73
C VAL A 235 10.31 -10.83 -46.34
N LYS A 236 9.94 -9.56 -46.57
CA LYS A 236 10.81 -8.54 -47.16
C LYS A 236 10.71 -7.20 -46.44
N ARG A 237 11.43 -7.05 -45.32
CA ARG A 237 12.28 -5.89 -44.94
C ARG A 237 12.34 -5.75 -43.42
N GLY A 238 13.55 -5.83 -42.86
CA GLY A 238 13.77 -5.62 -41.44
C GLY A 238 13.87 -4.13 -41.08
N ALA A 239 13.36 -3.75 -39.91
CA ALA A 239 13.99 -2.74 -39.04
C ALA A 239 13.39 -2.73 -37.62
N LYS A 240 14.30 -2.38 -36.71
CA LYS A 240 14.29 -2.34 -35.24
C LYS A 240 13.12 -1.63 -34.55
N SER A 241 12.74 -2.22 -33.42
CA SER A 241 11.80 -1.74 -32.40
C SER A 241 12.42 -0.71 -31.43
N GLY A 242 11.60 0.24 -30.97
CA GLY A 242 11.90 1.07 -29.79
C GLY A 242 10.62 1.59 -29.13
N SER A 243 10.10 0.88 -28.13
CA SER A 243 8.94 1.32 -27.33
C SER A 243 9.41 2.02 -26.05
N ARG A 244 9.07 3.31 -25.90
CA ARG A 244 9.21 4.05 -24.64
C ARG A 244 7.90 3.90 -23.84
N GLY A 245 7.98 3.31 -22.66
CA GLY A 245 6.86 3.19 -21.73
C GLY A 245 6.44 4.55 -21.18
N ALA A 246 5.13 4.79 -21.14
CA ALA A 246 4.53 5.98 -20.56
C ALA A 246 4.76 5.99 -19.04
N GLY A 247 5.45 7.03 -18.56
CA GLY A 247 5.62 7.30 -17.13
C GLY A 247 4.32 7.82 -16.50
N PRO A 248 4.27 7.89 -15.15
CA PRO A 248 3.08 8.32 -14.41
C PRO A 248 2.69 9.78 -14.74
N PRO A 249 1.38 10.11 -14.70
CA PRO A 249 0.85 11.37 -15.23
C PRO A 249 1.22 12.63 -14.43
N PHE A 250 1.83 12.52 -13.25
CA PHE A 250 2.21 13.66 -12.40
C PHE A 250 3.57 13.43 -11.74
N ARG A 251 4.43 14.46 -11.76
CA ARG A 251 5.81 14.44 -11.28
C ARG A 251 5.99 15.07 -9.90
N THR A 252 5.06 15.93 -9.48
CA THR A 252 5.15 16.66 -8.20
C THR A 252 3.83 16.67 -7.42
N LEU A 253 3.91 16.95 -6.10
CA LEU A 253 2.75 17.04 -5.22
C LEU A 253 1.81 18.21 -5.60
N ASP A 254 2.36 19.31 -6.09
CA ASP A 254 1.58 20.49 -6.49
C ASP A 254 0.80 20.24 -7.78
N GLU A 255 1.38 19.48 -8.73
CA GLU A 255 0.68 19.01 -9.94
C GLU A 255 -0.51 18.11 -9.59
N PHE A 256 -0.33 17.15 -8.68
CA PHE A 256 -1.41 16.28 -8.22
C PHE A 256 -2.52 17.07 -7.50
N LEU A 257 -2.17 18.11 -6.75
CA LEU A 257 -3.11 18.95 -6.01
C LEU A 257 -3.74 20.08 -6.85
N GLY A 258 -3.41 20.20 -8.13
CA GLY A 258 -3.94 21.24 -9.03
C GLY A 258 -3.55 22.67 -8.63
N LYS A 259 -2.49 22.85 -7.83
CA LYS A 259 -2.04 24.16 -7.39
C LYS A 259 -1.20 24.80 -8.49
N ARG A 260 -1.73 25.83 -9.17
CA ARG A 260 -0.94 26.62 -10.13
C ARG A 260 0.19 27.33 -9.38
N GLN A 261 1.43 27.16 -9.84
CA GLN A 261 2.52 28.05 -9.48
C GLN A 261 2.13 29.47 -9.88
N THR A 262 1.84 30.33 -8.91
CA THR A 262 1.87 31.76 -9.12
C THR A 262 3.33 32.14 -9.32
N ARG A 263 3.73 32.39 -10.57
CA ARG A 263 5.00 33.07 -10.86
C ARG A 263 4.96 34.41 -10.13
N ASN A 264 5.78 34.54 -9.08
CA ASN A 264 6.17 35.85 -8.59
C ASN A 264 7.35 36.29 -9.46
N ASP A 265 7.07 37.17 -10.41
CA ASP A 265 8.11 37.97 -11.06
C ASP A 265 8.50 39.09 -10.09
N LYS A 266 9.74 39.04 -9.60
CA LYS A 266 10.55 40.20 -9.18
C LYS A 266 12.00 39.91 -9.50
#